data_AF-A0A9C9TD17-F1
#
_entry.id   AF-A0A9C9TD17-F1
#
_cell.length_a   1.000
_cell.length_b   1.000
_cell.length_c   1.000
_cell.angle_alpha   90.00
_cell.angle_beta   90.00
_cell.angle_gamma   90.00
#
_symmetry.space_group_name_H-M   'P 1'
#
loop_
_entity.id
_entity.type
_entity.pdbx_description
1 polymer ?
#
loop_
_entity_poly.entity_id
_entity_poly.type
_entity_poly.pdbx_seq_one_letter_code
_entity_poly.pdbx_strand_id
1 'polypeptide(L)' 'MLQVLTSKPTPQQVLALHPSPELEARVSDLLKRSKEGTLSRRQEAELERYLMLEHIVRLAKAHAAQRLAQNE' A
#
# COMPACT_ATOMS: atom_id res chain seq x y z
N MET A 1 -7.00 0.42 5.26
CA MET A 1 -6.53 0.96 3.96
C MET A 1 -7.57 0.83 2.85
N LEU A 2 -7.97 -0.39 2.44
CA LEU A 2 -8.91 -0.59 1.33
C LEU A 2 -10.26 0.12 1.50
N GLN A 3 -10.85 0.07 2.70
CA GLN A 3 -12.11 0.76 3.00
C GLN A 3 -12.07 2.28 2.76
N VAL A 4 -10.91 2.91 2.99
CA VAL A 4 -10.73 4.35 2.78
C VAL A 4 -10.60 4.68 1.30
N LEU A 5 -10.00 3.80 0.49
CA LEU A 5 -9.93 3.99 -0.96
C LEU A 5 -11.30 3.82 -1.63
N THR A 6 -12.18 3.00 -1.04
CA THR A 6 -13.54 2.76 -1.54
C THR A 6 -14.58 3.72 -0.98
N SER A 7 -14.21 4.56 0.00
CA SER A 7 -15.04 5.68 0.41
C SER A 7 -14.77 6.90 -0.49
N LYS A 8 -15.41 8.05 -0.26
CA LYS A 8 -15.02 9.32 -0.89
C LYS A 8 -14.05 10.05 0.05
N PRO A 9 -12.78 9.62 0.20
CA PRO A 9 -11.88 10.20 1.19
C PRO A 9 -11.50 11.63 0.80
N THR A 10 -11.20 12.44 1.81
CA THR A 10 -10.52 13.72 1.57
C THR A 10 -9.07 13.46 1.12
N PRO A 11 -8.44 14.40 0.39
CA PRO A 11 -7.03 14.26 0.03
C PRO A 11 -6.11 14.01 1.24
N GLN A 12 -6.38 14.65 2.38
CA GLN A 12 -5.65 14.46 3.63
C GLN A 12 -5.79 13.03 4.17
N GLN A 13 -7.00 12.45 4.13
CA GLN A 13 -7.23 11.05 4.53
C GLN A 13 -6.47 10.07 3.63
N VAL A 14 -6.38 10.34 2.33
CA VAL A 14 -5.59 9.52 1.39
C VAL A 14 -4.09 9.62 1.71
N LEU A 15 -3.58 10.81 1.98
CA LEU A 15 -2.18 11.02 2.33
C LEU A 15 -1.78 10.34 3.65
N ALA A 16 -2.70 10.29 4.61
CA ALA A 16 -2.53 9.62 5.90
C ALA A 16 -2.55 8.08 5.82
N LEU A 17 -2.88 7.48 4.67
CA LEU A 17 -2.89 6.01 4.56
C LEU A 17 -1.50 5.43 4.77
N HIS A 18 -1.40 4.48 5.68
CA HIS A 18 -0.20 3.67 5.90
C HIS A 18 -0.60 2.21 6.15
N PRO A 19 0.27 1.24 5.86
CA PRO A 19 0.07 -0.14 6.30
C PRO A 19 0.01 -0.20 7.83
N SER A 20 -0.73 -1.16 8.37
CA SER A 20 -0.66 -1.42 9.82
C SER A 20 0.71 -2.02 10.17
N PRO A 21 1.18 -1.89 11.42
CA PRO A 21 2.46 -2.46 11.84
C PRO A 21 2.57 -3.97 11.57
N GLU A 22 1.47 -4.71 11.70
CA GLU A 22 1.42 -6.15 11.43
C GLU A 22 1.60 -6.46 9.94
N LEU A 23 0.95 -5.66 9.08
CA LEU A 23 1.10 -5.81 7.63
C LEU A 23 2.51 -5.44 7.17
N GLU A 24 3.07 -4.37 7.73
CA GLU A 24 4.45 -3.95 7.46
C GLU A 24 5.43 -5.05 7.84
N ALA A 25 5.35 -5.59 9.06
CA ALA A 25 6.19 -6.68 9.52
C ALA A 25 6.05 -7.94 8.63
N ARG A 26 4.82 -8.29 8.24
CA ARG A 26 4.56 -9.44 7.36
C ARG A 26 5.20 -9.26 5.99
N VAL A 27 5.08 -8.09 5.39
CA VAL A 27 5.68 -7.80 4.09
C VAL A 27 7.19 -7.79 4.16
N SER A 28 7.78 -7.24 5.24
CA SER A 28 9.22 -7.30 5.45
C SER A 28 9.74 -8.74 5.52
N ASP A 29 9.04 -9.64 6.23
CA ASP A 29 9.36 -11.07 6.25
C ASP A 29 9.25 -11.71 4.85
N LEU A 30 8.18 -11.42 4.11
CA LEU A 30 8.00 -11.94 2.75
C LEU A 30 9.08 -11.45 1.78
N LEU A 31 9.48 -10.17 1.86
CA LEU A 31 10.56 -9.63 1.05
C LEU A 31 11.92 -10.25 1.41
N LYS A 32 12.16 -10.52 2.70
CA LYS A 32 13.37 -11.23 3.13
C LYS A 32 13.42 -12.64 2.54
N ARG A 33 12.35 -13.41 2.68
CA ARG A 33 12.23 -14.78 2.13
C ARG A 33 12.30 -14.80 0.60
N SER A 34 11.76 -13.76 -0.05
CA SER A 34 11.86 -13.60 -1.51
C SER A 34 13.33 -13.54 -1.96
N LYS A 35 14.15 -12.74 -1.27
CA LYS A 35 15.59 -12.64 -1.55
C LYS A 35 16.33 -13.94 -1.29
N GLU A 36 15.87 -14.73 -0.32
CA GLU A 36 16.42 -16.04 0.00
C GLU A 36 15.92 -17.15 -0.96
N GLY A 37 14.94 -16.86 -1.82
CA GLY A 37 14.32 -17.85 -2.72
C GLY A 37 13.46 -18.89 -1.99
N THR A 38 13.00 -18.60 -0.77
CA THR A 38 12.30 -19.53 0.13
C THR A 38 10.80 -19.31 0.20
N LEU A 39 10.23 -18.50 -0.71
CA LEU A 39 8.79 -18.27 -0.75
C LEU A 39 8.06 -19.50 -1.27
N SER A 40 7.00 -19.89 -0.58
CA SER A 40 5.98 -20.76 -1.17
C SER A 40 5.11 -19.96 -2.16
N ARG A 41 4.48 -20.65 -3.12
CA ARG A 41 3.52 -20.02 -4.07
C ARG A 41 2.44 -19.18 -3.38
N ARG A 42 1.98 -19.61 -2.20
CA ARG A 42 0.98 -18.85 -1.43
C ARG A 42 1.54 -17.52 -0.94
N GLN A 43 2.79 -17.52 -0.50
CA GLN A 43 3.49 -16.34 -0.02
C GLN A 43 3.90 -15.41 -1.18
N GLU A 44 4.25 -15.94 -2.34
CA GLU A 44 4.46 -15.16 -3.56
C GLU A 44 3.18 -14.39 -3.93
N ALA A 45 2.05 -15.09 -4.00
CA ALA A 45 0.76 -14.45 -4.30
C ALA A 45 0.34 -13.44 -3.22
N GLU A 46 0.73 -13.66 -1.95
CA GLU A 46 0.52 -12.69 -0.86
C GLU A 46 1.34 -11.41 -1.08
N LEU A 47 2.63 -11.56 -1.39
CA LEU A 47 3.53 -10.45 -1.66
C LEU A 47 3.09 -9.66 -2.90
N GLU A 48 2.71 -10.35 -3.97
CA GLU A 48 2.20 -9.73 -5.20
C GLU A 48 0.96 -8.87 -4.94
N ARG A 49 -0.02 -9.38 -4.19
CA ARG A 49 -1.22 -8.62 -3.81
C ARG A 49 -0.87 -7.37 -3.00
N TYR A 50 0.09 -7.48 -2.09
CA TYR A 50 0.54 -6.33 -1.32
C TYR A 50 1.20 -5.27 -2.20
N LEU A 51 2.13 -5.67 -3.07
CA LEU A 51 2.84 -4.74 -3.97
C LEU A 51 1.87 -4.02 -4.91
N MET A 52 0.86 -4.73 -5.42
CA MET A 52 -0.19 -4.11 -6.24
C MET A 52 -1.01 -3.08 -5.44
N LEU A 53 -1.42 -3.42 -4.21
CA LEU A 53 -2.16 -2.50 -3.35
C LEU A 53 -1.34 -1.26 -2.98
N GLU A 54 -0.06 -1.43 -2.67
CA GLU A 54 0.84 -0.32 -2.35
C GLU A 54 1.05 0.60 -3.55
N HIS A 55 1.18 0.05 -4.76
CA HIS A 55 1.27 0.83 -5.98
C HIS A 55 0.03 1.72 -6.18
N ILE A 56 -1.17 1.16 -5.99
CA ILE A 56 -2.44 1.90 -6.07
C ILE A 56 -2.47 3.03 -5.03
N VAL A 57 -2.06 2.78 -3.79
CA VAL A 57 -2.01 3.81 -2.76
C VAL A 57 -1.01 4.90 -3.09
N ARG A 58 0.15 4.57 -3.65
CA ARG A 58 1.13 5.57 -4.07
C ARG A 58 0.56 6.51 -5.13
N LEU A 59 -0.15 5.96 -6.13
CA LEU A 59 -0.83 6.77 -7.14
C LEU A 59 -1.94 7.64 -6.52
N ALA A 60 -2.77 7.06 -5.64
CA ALA A 60 -3.81 7.81 -4.94
C ALA A 60 -3.24 8.98 -4.12
N LYS A 61 -2.11 8.78 -3.43
CA LYS A 61 -1.40 9.83 -2.70
C LYS A 61 -0.86 10.92 -3.63
N ALA A 62 -0.28 10.56 -4.77
CA ALA A 62 0.18 11.53 -5.75
C ALA A 62 -0.96 12.42 -6.25
N HIS A 63 -2.11 11.81 -6.61
CA HIS A 63 -3.31 12.56 -7.00
C HIS A 63 -3.87 13.43 -5.86
N ALA A 64 -3.87 12.95 -4.62
CA ALA A 64 -4.32 13.72 -3.47
C ALA A 64 -3.43 14.94 -3.22
N ALA A 65 -2.10 14.79 -3.30
CA ALA A 65 -1.16 15.89 -3.19
C ALA A 65 -1.37 16.95 -4.28
N GLN A 66 -1.57 16.52 -5.54
CA GLN A 66 -1.88 17.43 -6.64
C GLN A 66 -3.16 18.23 -6.40
N ARG A 67 -4.22 17.57 -5.90
CA ARG A 67 -5.49 18.26 -5.59
C ARG A 67 -5.35 19.28 -4.47
N LEU A 68 -4.49 19.04 -3.48
CA LEU A 68 -4.24 20.04 -2.44
C LEU A 68 -3.50 21.25 -2.99
N ALA A 69 -2.46 21.03 -3.80
CA ALA A 69 -1.70 22.11 -4.43
C ALA A 69 -2.50 22.95 -5.46
N GLN A 70 -3.62 22.43 -5.98
CA GLN A 70 -4.52 23.14 -6.90
C GLN A 70 -5.64 23.91 -6.20
N ASN A 71 -5.90 23.60 -4.92
CA ASN A 71 -6.96 24.22 -4.11
C ASN A 71 -6.40 25.22 -3.07
N GLU A 72 -5.09 25.49 -3.13
CA GLU A 72 -4.40 26.61 -2.47
C GLU A 72 -4.31 27.81 -3.42
#